data_AF-E6X233-F1
#
_entry.id   AF-E6X233-F1
#
_cell.length_a   1.000
_cell.length_b   1.000
_cell.length_c   1.000
_cell.angle_alpha   90.00
_cell.angle_beta   90.00
_cell.angle_gamma   90.00
#
_symmetry.space_group_name_H-M   'P 1'
#
loop_
_entity.id
_entity.type
_entity.pdbx_description
1 polymer ?
#
loop_
_entity_poly.entity_id
_entity_poly.type
_entity_poly.pdbx_seq_one_letter_code
_entity_poly.pdbx_strand_id
1 'polypeptide(L)'
;MDLLISYHRTLVEGLLLVLLLNLVLPWILRGHPARRIFYTRIGYFAFWAFWAMTVFSGLIVWIFAGRPVSLPILVMLGVMILLPMLDGYRAIRLRRLWLEEKDGLGFHTLIVLLEILAVVATILVSIFLK
;
A
#
# COMPACT_ATOMS: atom_id res chain seq x y z
N MET A 1 17.86 -4.30 -18.61
CA MET A 1 17.74 -4.03 -17.16
C MET A 1 16.91 -2.78 -16.90
N ASP A 2 17.16 -1.69 -17.63
CA ASP A 2 16.46 -0.40 -17.44
C ASP A 2 14.93 -0.48 -17.58
N LEU A 3 14.44 -1.28 -18.53
CA LEU A 3 13.00 -1.51 -18.70
C LEU A 3 12.35 -2.14 -17.45
N LEU A 4 13.01 -3.11 -16.81
CA LEU A 4 12.50 -3.77 -15.61
C LEU A 4 12.47 -2.83 -14.41
N ILE A 5 13.52 -2.00 -14.27
CA ILE A 5 13.60 -0.99 -13.21
C ILE A 5 12.52 0.09 -13.41
N SER A 6 12.34 0.57 -14.65
CA SER A 6 11.30 1.54 -14.98
C SER A 6 9.89 0.99 -14.74
N TYR A 7 9.66 -0.27 -15.11
CA TYR A 7 8.39 -0.96 -14.86
C TYR A 7 8.11 -1.09 -13.37
N HIS A 8 9.07 -1.57 -12.57
CA HIS A 8 8.93 -1.68 -11.13
C HIS A 8 8.66 -0.32 -10.47
N ARG A 9 9.38 0.73 -10.89
CA ARG A 9 9.14 2.11 -10.43
C ARG A 9 7.70 2.56 -10.71
N THR A 10 7.20 2.31 -11.91
CA THR A 10 5.82 2.67 -12.30
C THR A 10 4.80 1.96 -11.41
N LEU A 11 5.04 0.71 -11.04
CA LEU A 11 4.18 -0.04 -10.13
C LEU A 11 4.19 0.53 -8.70
N VAL A 12 5.36 0.93 -8.19
CA VAL A 12 5.48 1.61 -6.88
C VAL A 12 4.73 2.94 -6.88
N GLU A 13 4.88 3.74 -7.94
CA GLU A 13 4.14 5.00 -8.10
C GLU A 13 2.63 4.77 -8.18
N GLY A 14 2.20 3.73 -8.91
CA GLY A 14 0.80 3.31 -8.97
C GLY A 14 0.25 2.85 -7.62
N LEU A 15 1.03 2.10 -6.84
CA LEU A 15 0.66 1.69 -5.48
C LEU A 15 0.48 2.92 -4.57
N LEU A 16 1.39 3.88 -4.62
CA LEU A 16 1.27 5.14 -3.88
C LEU A 16 0.02 5.92 -4.29
N LEU A 17 -0.28 5.98 -5.59
CA LEU A 17 -1.50 6.63 -6.08
C LEU A 17 -2.76 5.95 -5.52
N VAL A 18 -2.81 4.62 -5.51
CA VAL A 18 -3.93 3.86 -4.92
C VAL A 18 -4.07 4.17 -3.43
N LEU A 19 -2.96 4.22 -2.69
CA LEU A 19 -2.98 4.57 -1.27
C LEU A 19 -3.47 6.01 -1.04
N LEU A 20 -3.04 6.97 -1.87
CA LEU A 20 -3.53 8.35 -1.81
C LEU A 20 -5.03 8.45 -2.12
N LEU A 21 -5.52 7.72 -3.12
CA LEU A 21 -6.95 7.63 -3.40
C LEU A 21 -7.72 7.01 -2.25
N ASN A 22 -7.17 5.96 -1.64
CA ASN A 22 -7.74 5.32 -0.44
C ASN A 22 -7.76 6.26 0.76
N LEU A 23 -6.84 7.23 0.84
CA LEU A 23 -6.85 8.25 1.86
C LEU A 23 -7.92 9.31 1.60
N VAL A 24 -7.99 9.84 0.37
CA VAL A 24 -8.77 11.03 0.05
C VAL A 24 -10.24 10.72 -0.27
N LEU A 25 -10.53 9.65 -1.00
CA LEU A 25 -11.90 9.34 -1.45
C LEU A 25 -12.89 9.16 -0.28
N PRO A 26 -12.56 8.46 0.82
CA PRO A 26 -13.48 8.32 1.94
C PRO A 26 -13.81 9.65 2.64
N TRP A 27 -12.89 10.61 2.60
CA TRP A 27 -13.11 11.96 3.12
C TRP A 27 -14.05 12.78 2.23
N ILE A 28 -13.84 12.75 0.92
CA ILE A 28 -14.74 13.41 -0.05
C ILE A 28 -16.17 12.85 0.09
N LEU A 29 -16.30 11.57 0.39
CA LEU A 29 -17.58 10.85 0.48
C LEU A 29 -18.16 10.78 1.90
N ARG A 30 -17.69 11.61 2.86
CA ARG A 30 -18.12 11.55 4.27
C ARG A 30 -19.64 11.67 4.46
N GLY A 31 -20.33 12.42 3.58
CA GLY A 31 -21.80 12.56 3.59
C GLY A 31 -22.57 11.43 2.90
N HIS A 32 -21.89 10.46 2.29
CA HIS A 32 -22.50 9.39 1.49
C HIS A 32 -22.00 8.00 1.92
N PRO A 33 -22.55 7.43 3.02
CA PRO A 33 -22.00 6.23 3.65
C PRO A 33 -21.95 5.02 2.71
N ALA A 34 -22.98 4.79 1.91
CA ALA A 34 -23.02 3.68 0.94
C ALA A 34 -21.94 3.81 -0.15
N ARG A 35 -21.76 5.02 -0.71
CA ARG A 35 -20.71 5.30 -1.70
C ARG A 35 -19.33 5.13 -1.08
N ARG A 36 -19.13 5.65 0.13
CA ARG A 36 -17.88 5.52 0.87
C ARG A 36 -17.48 4.06 1.05
N ILE A 37 -18.38 3.20 1.54
CA ILE A 37 -18.13 1.77 1.70
C ILE A 37 -17.75 1.12 0.37
N PHE A 38 -18.48 1.44 -0.70
CA PHE A 38 -18.21 0.91 -2.04
C PHE A 38 -16.81 1.29 -2.54
N TYR A 39 -16.41 2.56 -2.45
CA TYR A 39 -15.08 3.00 -2.87
C TYR A 39 -13.96 2.47 -1.98
N THR A 40 -14.19 2.32 -0.67
CA THR A 40 -13.22 1.65 0.22
C THR A 40 -12.99 0.19 -0.20
N ARG A 41 -14.02 -0.53 -0.67
CA ARG A 41 -13.87 -1.90 -1.19
C ARG A 41 -13.13 -1.93 -2.53
N ILE A 42 -13.42 -1.02 -3.45
CA ILE A 42 -12.64 -0.89 -4.69
C ILE A 42 -11.18 -0.61 -4.36
N GLY A 43 -10.95 0.30 -3.42
CA GLY A 43 -9.64 0.65 -2.91
C GLY A 43 -8.85 -0.53 -2.35
N TYR A 44 -9.52 -1.42 -1.62
CA TYR A 44 -8.95 -2.67 -1.13
C TYR A 44 -8.48 -3.56 -2.29
N PHE A 45 -9.32 -3.80 -3.31
CA PHE A 45 -8.93 -4.65 -4.45
C PHE A 45 -7.79 -4.02 -5.27
N ALA A 46 -7.84 -2.71 -5.49
CA ALA A 46 -6.77 -1.98 -6.18
C ALA A 46 -5.45 -2.08 -5.41
N PHE A 47 -5.49 -1.94 -4.07
CA PHE A 47 -4.31 -2.08 -3.23
C PHE A 47 -3.68 -3.46 -3.37
N TRP A 48 -4.45 -4.53 -3.23
CA TRP A 48 -3.93 -5.90 -3.36
C TRP A 48 -3.33 -6.18 -4.74
N ALA A 49 -3.98 -5.70 -5.81
CA ALA A 49 -3.47 -5.85 -7.16
C ALA A 49 -2.10 -5.15 -7.33
N PHE A 50 -2.01 -3.88 -6.96
CA PHE A 50 -0.77 -3.11 -7.10
C PHE A 50 0.34 -3.58 -6.16
N TRP A 51 0.00 -3.97 -4.93
CA TRP A 51 0.96 -4.55 -3.99
C TRP A 51 1.55 -5.84 -4.55
N ALA A 52 0.71 -6.78 -5.02
CA ALA A 52 1.18 -8.06 -5.56
C ALA A 52 2.07 -7.86 -6.80
N MET A 53 1.69 -6.96 -7.71
CA MET A 53 2.50 -6.60 -8.87
C MET A 53 3.84 -5.98 -8.48
N THR A 54 3.85 -5.10 -7.46
CA THR A 54 5.07 -4.44 -6.96
C THR A 54 6.02 -5.45 -6.34
N VAL A 55 5.52 -6.36 -5.51
CA VAL A 55 6.31 -7.42 -4.89
C VAL A 55 6.90 -8.35 -5.95
N PHE A 56 6.08 -8.81 -6.88
CA PHE A 56 6.52 -9.72 -7.93
C PHE A 56 7.59 -9.09 -8.83
N SER A 57 7.35 -7.86 -9.30
CA SER A 57 8.35 -7.13 -10.11
C SER A 57 9.63 -6.81 -9.33
N GLY A 58 9.53 -6.46 -8.04
CA GLY A 58 10.68 -6.20 -7.18
C GLY A 58 11.55 -7.43 -6.97
N LEU A 59 10.92 -8.60 -6.78
CA LEU A 59 11.61 -9.88 -6.69
C LEU A 59 12.37 -10.22 -7.99
N ILE A 60 11.74 -10.02 -9.14
CA ILE A 60 12.38 -10.19 -10.45
C ILE A 60 13.60 -9.28 -10.56
N VAL A 61 13.44 -7.98 -10.28
CA VAL A 61 14.57 -7.02 -10.34
C VAL A 61 15.70 -7.45 -9.41
N TRP A 62 15.40 -7.91 -8.20
CA TRP A 62 16.42 -8.37 -7.26
C TRP A 62 17.19 -9.59 -7.77
N ILE A 63 16.48 -10.63 -8.26
CA ILE A 63 17.08 -11.85 -8.81
C ILE A 63 17.99 -11.53 -10.00
N PHE A 64 17.50 -10.75 -10.96
CA PHE A 64 18.26 -10.44 -12.18
C PHE A 64 19.39 -9.44 -11.95
N ALA A 65 19.27 -8.54 -10.96
CA ALA A 65 20.35 -7.62 -10.62
C ALA A 65 21.50 -8.31 -9.86
N GLY A 66 21.30 -9.53 -9.36
CA GLY A 66 22.33 -10.30 -8.65
C GLY A 66 22.88 -9.59 -7.40
N ARG A 67 22.07 -8.72 -6.78
CA ARG A 67 22.51 -7.88 -5.65
C ARG A 67 22.56 -8.72 -4.36
N PRO A 68 23.63 -8.60 -3.56
CA PRO A 68 23.66 -9.23 -2.24
C PRO A 68 22.56 -8.65 -1.36
N VAL A 69 22.10 -9.44 -0.38
CA VAL A 69 21.11 -8.98 0.61
C VAL A 69 21.71 -7.81 1.39
N SER A 70 21.17 -6.62 1.14
CA SER A 70 21.55 -5.37 1.78
C SER A 70 20.41 -4.86 2.67
N LEU A 71 20.70 -3.89 3.55
CA LEU A 71 19.68 -3.32 4.43
C LEU A 71 18.45 -2.77 3.67
N PRO A 72 18.57 -2.06 2.53
CA PRO A 72 17.40 -1.66 1.74
C PRO A 72 16.51 -2.84 1.32
N ILE A 73 17.11 -3.97 0.91
CA ILE A 73 16.37 -5.17 0.52
C ILE A 73 15.65 -5.77 1.73
N LEU A 74 16.30 -5.82 2.89
CA LEU A 74 15.66 -6.29 4.12
C LEU A 74 14.47 -5.42 4.54
N VAL A 75 14.59 -4.09 4.42
CA VAL A 75 13.48 -3.16 4.68
C VAL A 75 12.33 -3.38 3.68
N MET A 76 12.63 -3.56 2.39
CA MET A 76 11.62 -3.88 1.38
C MET A 76 10.88 -5.18 1.69
N LEU A 77 11.60 -6.24 2.10
CA LEU A 77 10.99 -7.51 2.51
C LEU A 77 10.12 -7.36 3.77
N GLY A 78 10.55 -6.55 4.73
CA GLY A 78 9.75 -6.23 5.91
C GLY A 78 8.45 -5.50 5.54
N VAL A 79 8.54 -4.48 4.69
CA VAL A 79 7.37 -3.70 4.24
C VAL A 79 6.44 -4.51 3.35
N MET A 80 6.98 -5.43 2.54
CA MET A 80 6.19 -6.41 1.79
C MET A 80 5.23 -7.19 2.70
N ILE A 81 5.66 -7.58 3.91
CA ILE A 81 4.82 -8.33 4.85
C ILE A 81 3.94 -7.39 5.67
N LEU A 82 4.46 -6.23 6.07
CA LEU A 82 3.75 -5.26 6.90
C LEU A 82 2.49 -4.70 6.22
N LEU A 83 2.59 -4.32 4.94
CA LEU A 83 1.49 -3.72 4.20
C LEU A 83 0.21 -4.59 4.14
N PRO A 84 0.26 -5.87 3.73
CA PRO A 84 -0.92 -6.73 3.72
C PRO A 84 -1.44 -7.03 5.12
N MET A 85 -0.58 -7.04 6.16
CA MET A 85 -1.04 -7.15 7.54
C MET A 85 -1.84 -5.94 7.99
N LEU A 86 -1.37 -4.72 7.68
CA LEU A 86 -2.07 -3.48 7.98
C LEU A 86 -3.41 -3.40 7.25
N ASP A 87 -3.44 -3.70 5.96
CA ASP A 87 -4.67 -3.66 5.17
C ASP A 87 -5.66 -4.76 5.60
N GLY A 88 -5.18 -5.98 5.86
CA GLY A 88 -6.01 -7.06 6.38
C GLY A 88 -6.65 -6.70 7.73
N TYR A 89 -5.85 -6.12 8.63
CA TYR A 89 -6.36 -5.59 9.90
C TYR A 89 -7.39 -4.47 9.70
N ARG A 90 -7.12 -3.55 8.77
CA ARG A 90 -8.02 -2.47 8.40
C ARG A 90 -9.36 -3.00 7.90
N ALA A 91 -9.36 -3.95 6.98
CA ALA A 91 -10.55 -4.54 6.39
C ALA A 91 -11.43 -5.24 7.43
N ILE A 92 -10.81 -6.05 8.31
CA ILE A 92 -11.52 -6.76 9.38
C ILE A 92 -12.17 -5.76 10.35
N ARG A 93 -11.41 -4.75 10.79
CA ARG A 93 -11.89 -3.80 11.79
C ARG A 93 -12.91 -2.82 11.22
N LEU A 94 -12.76 -2.38 9.97
CA LEU A 94 -13.78 -1.56 9.29
C LEU A 94 -15.10 -2.31 9.11
N ARG A 95 -15.04 -3.58 8.73
CA ARG A 95 -16.25 -4.41 8.65
C ARG A 95 -16.99 -4.47 9.98
N ARG A 96 -16.28 -4.64 11.10
CA ARG A 96 -16.88 -4.63 12.44
C ARG A 96 -17.50 -3.27 12.77
N LEU A 97 -16.78 -2.17 12.53
CA LEU A 97 -17.28 -0.82 12.79
C LEU A 97 -18.55 -0.51 11.99
N TRP A 98 -18.63 -0.97 10.73
CA TRP A 98 -19.85 -0.81 9.92
C TRP A 98 -21.03 -1.64 10.44
N LEU A 99 -20.79 -2.85 10.96
CA LEU A 99 -21.84 -3.66 11.59
C LEU A 99 -22.34 -3.05 12.91
N GLU A 100 -21.46 -2.32 13.62
CA GLU A 100 -21.80 -1.58 14.84
C GLU A 100 -22.35 -0.16 14.57
N GLU A 101 -22.59 0.19 13.30
CA GLU A 101 -23.01 1.54 12.85
C GLU A 101 -22.09 2.69 13.29
N LYS A 102 -20.83 2.38 13.61
CA LYS A 102 -19.80 3.36 14.02
C LYS A 102 -19.06 3.94 12.82
N ASP A 103 -18.66 5.20 12.94
CA ASP A 103 -17.84 5.84 11.89
C ASP A 103 -16.40 5.30 11.92
N GLY A 104 -16.02 4.57 10.87
CA GLY A 104 -14.68 4.01 10.71
C GLY A 104 -13.66 4.92 10.03
N LEU A 105 -14.04 6.16 9.66
CA LEU A 105 -13.21 7.04 8.84
C LEU A 105 -11.87 7.38 9.47
N GLY A 106 -11.84 7.73 10.76
CA GLY A 106 -10.60 8.07 11.46
C GLY A 106 -9.62 6.90 11.51
N PHE A 107 -10.13 5.71 11.83
CA PHE A 107 -9.33 4.48 11.86
C PHE A 107 -8.81 4.12 10.46
N HIS A 108 -9.66 4.18 9.42
CA HIS A 108 -9.24 3.98 8.02
C HIS A 108 -8.09 4.92 7.64
N THR A 109 -8.27 6.21 7.90
CA THR A 109 -7.29 7.27 7.59
C THR A 109 -5.95 6.99 8.25
N LEU A 110 -5.95 6.63 9.55
CA LEU A 110 -4.74 6.31 10.29
C LEU A 110 -3.96 5.15 9.66
N ILE A 111 -4.64 4.05 9.32
CA ILE A 111 -3.97 2.90 8.75
C ILE A 111 -3.43 3.20 7.34
N VAL A 112 -4.20 3.90 6.49
CA VAL A 112 -3.71 4.32 5.16
C VAL A 112 -2.46 5.20 5.29
N LEU A 113 -2.44 6.12 6.25
CA LEU A 113 -1.26 6.98 6.50
C LEU A 113 -0.03 6.15 6.89
N LEU A 114 -0.20 5.13 7.74
CA LEU A 114 0.89 4.22 8.11
C LEU A 114 1.40 3.43 6.90
N GLU A 115 0.51 2.97 6.02
CA GLU A 115 0.88 2.30 4.76
C GLU A 115 1.70 3.23 3.85
N ILE A 116 1.24 4.47 3.65
CA ILE A 116 1.96 5.48 2.85
C ILE A 116 3.34 5.75 3.46
N LEU A 117 3.41 5.97 4.78
CA LEU A 117 4.67 6.23 5.48
C LEU A 117 5.64 5.05 5.34
N ALA A 118 5.17 3.81 5.42
CA ALA A 118 6.00 2.63 5.24
C ALA A 118 6.59 2.54 3.82
N VAL A 119 5.78 2.82 2.79
CA VAL A 119 6.26 2.84 1.39
C VAL A 119 7.27 3.98 1.19
N VAL A 120 6.95 5.19 1.63
CA VAL A 120 7.83 6.36 1.50
C VAL A 120 9.15 6.13 2.25
N ALA A 121 9.12 5.63 3.48
CA ALA A 121 10.31 5.30 4.24
C ALA A 121 11.19 4.27 3.50
N THR A 122 10.59 3.26 2.88
CA THR A 122 11.31 2.26 2.08
C THR A 122 12.02 2.91 0.88
N ILE A 123 11.34 3.82 0.18
CA ILE A 123 11.93 4.57 -0.94
C ILE A 123 13.11 5.42 -0.46
N LEU A 124 12.93 6.15 0.64
CA LEU A 124 13.98 7.00 1.21
C LEU A 124 15.21 6.18 1.64
N VAL A 125 15.00 5.08 2.38
CA VAL A 125 16.07 4.14 2.76
C VAL A 125 16.82 3.64 1.52
N SER A 126 16.10 3.29 0.45
CA SER A 126 16.70 2.79 -0.80
C SER A 126 17.47 3.86 -1.58
N ILE A 127 17.15 5.15 -1.39
CA ILE A 127 17.86 6.27 -2.01
C ILE A 127 19.12 6.64 -1.21
N PHE A 128 19.02 6.68 0.12
CA PHE A 128 20.09 7.19 0.99
C PHE A 128 21.12 6.14 1.42
N LEU A 129 20.75 4.84 1.46
CA LEU A 129 21.64 3.75 1.89
C LEU A 129 22.11 2.87 0.72
N LYS A 130 22.23 3.46 -0.48
CA LYS A 130 22.68 2.76 -1.71
C LYS A 130 24.04 2.09 -1.58
#